data_AF-A0A961NNF5-F1
#
_entry.id   AF-A0A961NNF5-F1
#
_cell.length_a   1.000
_cell.length_b   1.000
_cell.length_c   1.000
_cell.angle_alpha   90.00
_cell.angle_beta   90.00
_cell.angle_gamma   90.00
#
_symmetry.space_group_name_H-M   'P 1'
#
loop_
_entity.id
_entity.type
_entity.pdbx_description
1 polymer ?
#
loop_
_entity_poly.entity_id
_entity_poly.type
_entity_poly.pdbx_seq_one_letter_code
_entity_poly.pdbx_strand_id
1 'polypeptide(L)'
;MDRRAKIAGMFLISAFGLMLIACDEPAAIPGGTLSPTVQQPLETTFTVGDFIIGVDGPDAQSQSITITHSADAGRILWRTIPGRAFLSAARGRESVHEARGSFFVEDERLEICDDQTLDSIRNASGGLRIQGRLSCPGNPVHDTEGGIGYAIEFSQTPEGHLRFQAELRSSPESDAANGYNRIYLIYGSREDQSFYGFGEQFTYFDMKGRRLPIFIMEQGIGRGAEPITTG
;
A
#
# COMPACT_ATOMS: atom_id res chain seq x y z
N MET A 1 -39.69 -57.29 30.62
CA MET A 1 -39.20 -56.37 31.66
C MET A 1 -37.72 -56.60 31.85
N ASP A 2 -36.95 -55.64 31.34
CA ASP A 2 -35.70 -55.08 31.90
C ASP A 2 -34.60 -56.01 32.47
N ARG A 3 -33.41 -55.93 31.83
CA ARG A 3 -32.08 -55.62 32.42
C ARG A 3 -30.96 -56.30 31.63
N ARG A 4 -30.31 -55.54 30.75
CA ARG A 4 -28.91 -55.78 30.37
C ARG A 4 -28.14 -54.47 30.50
N ALA A 5 -27.35 -54.40 31.56
CA ALA A 5 -26.36 -53.36 31.81
C ALA A 5 -25.34 -53.32 30.66
N LYS A 6 -25.06 -52.11 30.15
CA LYS A 6 -23.92 -51.85 29.26
C LYS A 6 -22.83 -51.20 30.08
N ILE A 7 -21.67 -51.87 30.15
CA ILE A 7 -20.45 -51.38 30.76
C ILE A 7 -19.86 -50.30 29.83
N ALA A 8 -19.60 -49.12 30.40
CA ALA A 8 -18.91 -48.03 29.75
C ALA A 8 -17.41 -48.32 29.63
N GLY A 9 -16.88 -48.32 28.41
CA GLY A 9 -15.45 -48.35 28.11
C GLY A 9 -15.01 -46.95 27.66
N MET A 10 -14.22 -46.31 28.50
CA MET A 10 -13.60 -44.99 28.31
C MET A 10 -12.48 -45.07 27.27
N PHE A 11 -12.62 -44.35 26.14
CA PHE A 11 -11.51 -44.09 25.21
C PHE A 11 -11.03 -42.64 25.41
N LEU A 12 -9.91 -42.48 26.10
CA LEU A 12 -9.13 -41.25 26.09
C LEU A 12 -8.35 -41.19 24.77
N ILE A 13 -8.79 -40.34 23.84
CA ILE A 13 -7.96 -39.94 22.70
C ILE A 13 -7.31 -38.61 23.08
N SER A 14 -6.02 -38.66 23.40
CA SER A 14 -5.18 -37.48 23.56
C SER A 14 -4.99 -36.82 22.19
N ALA A 15 -5.81 -35.83 21.87
CA ALA A 15 -5.52 -34.94 20.76
C ALA A 15 -4.45 -33.94 21.21
N PHE A 16 -3.18 -34.30 21.05
CA PHE A 16 -2.09 -33.32 20.96
C PHE A 16 -2.37 -32.50 19.69
N GLY A 17 -3.05 -31.37 19.88
CA GLY A 17 -3.27 -30.39 18.83
C GLY A 17 -1.91 -29.84 18.40
N LEU A 18 -1.40 -30.38 17.30
CA LEU A 18 -0.33 -29.76 16.54
C LEU A 18 -0.90 -28.45 16.01
N MET A 19 -0.71 -27.37 16.77
CA MET A 19 -0.98 -26.01 16.34
C MET A 19 0.01 -25.73 15.21
N LEU A 20 -0.41 -26.06 13.98
CA LEU A 20 0.20 -25.53 12.78
C LEU A 20 0.02 -24.02 12.89
N ILE A 21 1.06 -23.35 13.38
CA ILE A 21 1.25 -21.92 13.17
C ILE A 21 1.41 -21.80 11.66
N ALA A 22 0.29 -21.62 10.95
CA ALA A 22 0.33 -21.02 9.65
C ALA A 22 0.98 -19.66 9.87
N CYS A 23 2.25 -19.52 9.49
CA CYS A 23 2.79 -18.21 9.18
C CYS A 23 1.94 -17.70 8.02
N ASP A 24 0.90 -16.95 8.35
CA ASP A 24 0.06 -16.30 7.36
C ASP A 24 0.99 -15.43 6.52
N GLU A 25 1.12 -15.75 5.22
CA GLU A 25 1.95 -14.94 4.35
C GLU A 25 1.39 -13.51 4.38
N PRO A 26 2.24 -12.49 4.51
CA PRO A 26 1.76 -11.12 4.53
C PRO A 26 0.94 -10.85 3.26
N ALA A 27 -0.35 -10.56 3.43
CA ALA A 27 -1.25 -10.32 2.31
C ALA A 27 -0.64 -9.33 1.31
N ALA A 28 -0.61 -9.73 0.03
CA ALA A 28 0.04 -8.99 -1.05
C ALA A 28 -0.38 -7.51 -1.06
N ILE A 29 0.55 -6.61 -1.39
CA ILE A 29 0.24 -5.18 -1.47
C ILE A 29 -0.70 -4.97 -2.68
N PRO A 30 -1.87 -4.32 -2.49
CA PRO A 30 -2.74 -3.96 -3.61
C PRO A 30 -1.96 -3.18 -4.66
N GLY A 31 -2.17 -3.49 -5.93
CA GLY A 31 -1.37 -2.93 -7.02
C GLY A 31 -1.72 -3.55 -8.35
N GLY A 32 -2.96 -3.29 -8.78
CA GLY A 32 -3.55 -3.77 -10.01
C GLY A 32 -2.95 -3.10 -11.24
N THR A 33 -3.79 -2.94 -12.25
CA THR A 33 -3.39 -2.50 -13.59
C THR A 33 -3.67 -1.03 -13.83
N LEU A 34 -2.82 -0.39 -14.63
CA LEU A 34 -3.10 0.92 -15.18
C LEU A 34 -3.91 0.73 -16.47
N SER A 35 -5.13 1.25 -16.48
CA SER A 35 -5.98 1.31 -17.67
C SER A 35 -5.57 2.46 -18.59
N PRO A 36 -5.82 2.35 -19.92
CA PRO A 36 -5.46 3.39 -20.89
C PRO A 36 -5.95 4.76 -20.46
N THR A 37 -5.09 5.76 -20.62
CA THR A 37 -5.45 7.15 -20.33
C THR A 37 -6.69 7.54 -21.13
N VAL A 38 -7.72 8.06 -20.46
CA VAL A 38 -8.98 8.44 -21.11
C VAL A 38 -8.76 9.58 -22.11
N GLN A 39 -7.81 10.48 -21.82
CA GLN A 39 -7.38 11.57 -22.70
C GLN A 39 -5.85 11.69 -22.67
N GLN A 40 -5.18 11.31 -23.76
CA GLN A 40 -3.72 11.48 -23.84
C GLN A 40 -3.34 12.95 -23.59
N PRO A 41 -2.33 13.21 -22.75
CA PRO A 41 -1.92 14.57 -22.47
C PRO A 41 -1.28 15.19 -23.71
N LEU A 42 -1.58 16.46 -23.98
CA LEU A 42 -0.97 17.23 -25.08
C LEU A 42 0.51 17.51 -24.83
N GLU A 43 0.90 17.57 -23.55
CA GLU A 43 2.27 17.72 -23.06
C GLU A 43 2.70 16.40 -22.41
N THR A 44 3.90 15.92 -22.74
CA THR A 44 4.49 14.72 -22.14
C THR A 44 5.59 15.05 -21.13
N THR A 45 5.85 16.33 -20.90
CA THR A 45 6.88 16.80 -19.97
C THR A 45 6.41 18.07 -19.29
N PHE A 46 6.51 18.10 -17.96
CA PHE A 46 6.02 19.16 -17.11
C PHE A 46 7.13 19.63 -16.17
N THR A 47 7.31 20.94 -16.06
CA THR A 47 8.28 21.54 -15.14
C THR A 47 7.59 21.93 -13.83
N VAL A 48 8.06 21.39 -12.72
CA VAL A 48 7.60 21.70 -11.36
C VAL A 48 8.78 22.26 -10.58
N GLY A 49 9.00 23.57 -10.73
CA GLY A 49 10.18 24.23 -10.17
C GLY A 49 11.47 23.65 -10.77
N ASP A 50 12.37 23.15 -9.92
CA ASP A 50 13.60 22.48 -10.38
C ASP A 50 13.39 21.01 -10.81
N PHE A 51 12.17 20.48 -10.71
CA PHE A 51 11.87 19.09 -11.06
C PHE A 51 11.23 19.00 -12.44
N ILE A 52 11.56 17.93 -13.16
CA ILE A 52 10.99 17.61 -14.47
C ILE A 52 10.20 16.31 -14.31
N ILE A 53 8.92 16.37 -14.63
CA ILE A 53 8.00 15.22 -14.62
C ILE A 53 7.70 14.83 -16.06
N GLY A 54 8.21 13.69 -16.48
CA GLY A 54 7.96 13.08 -17.80
C GLY A 54 6.82 12.08 -17.74
N VAL A 55 6.02 12.02 -18.79
CA VAL A 55 4.99 11.02 -19.04
C VAL A 55 5.34 10.34 -20.36
N ASP A 56 5.94 9.16 -20.26
CA ASP A 56 6.41 8.37 -21.39
C ASP A 56 5.43 7.24 -21.70
N GLY A 57 5.41 6.76 -22.95
CA GLY A 57 4.61 5.62 -23.39
C GLY A 57 3.26 6.01 -24.03
N PRO A 58 2.94 5.52 -25.25
CA PRO A 58 1.73 5.90 -25.98
C PRO A 58 0.44 5.29 -25.41
N ASP A 59 0.54 4.25 -24.60
CA ASP A 59 -0.62 3.50 -24.09
C ASP A 59 -0.42 3.11 -22.62
N ALA A 60 -1.47 2.66 -21.94
CA ALA A 60 -1.41 2.31 -20.52
C ALA A 60 -0.31 1.30 -20.15
N GLN A 61 -0.05 0.34 -21.03
CA GLN A 61 0.83 -0.79 -20.74
C GLN A 61 2.30 -0.36 -20.78
N SER A 62 2.60 0.62 -21.63
CA SER A 62 3.92 1.25 -21.74
C SER A 62 4.02 2.56 -20.96
N GLN A 63 2.90 3.12 -20.49
CA GLN A 63 2.86 4.42 -19.85
C GLN A 63 3.62 4.40 -18.54
N SER A 64 4.56 5.34 -18.38
CA SER A 64 5.27 5.57 -17.14
C SER A 64 5.40 7.05 -16.84
N ILE A 65 5.33 7.38 -15.56
CA ILE A 65 5.59 8.74 -15.07
C ILE A 65 6.96 8.70 -14.41
N THR A 66 7.85 9.60 -14.81
CA THR A 66 9.22 9.69 -14.32
C THR A 66 9.47 11.07 -13.76
N ILE A 67 10.16 11.16 -12.62
CA ILE A 67 10.56 12.43 -12.01
C ILE A 67 12.08 12.50 -11.93
N THR A 68 12.64 13.61 -12.42
CA THR A 68 14.08 13.93 -12.39
C THR A 68 14.28 15.35 -11.86
N HIS A 69 15.52 15.69 -11.55
CA HIS A 69 15.91 17.05 -11.18
C HIS A 69 16.59 17.73 -12.39
N SER A 70 16.33 19.02 -12.62
CA SER A 70 16.85 19.79 -13.76
C SER A 70 18.38 19.82 -13.81
N ALA A 71 19.03 19.86 -12.64
CA ALA A 71 20.49 19.82 -12.51
C ALA A 71 21.11 18.43 -12.77
N ASP A 72 20.32 17.35 -12.77
CA ASP A 72 20.79 15.98 -13.02
C ASP A 72 19.68 15.13 -13.65
N ALA A 73 19.38 15.40 -14.92
CA ALA A 73 18.33 14.71 -15.65
C ALA A 73 18.60 13.21 -15.86
N GLY A 74 19.86 12.76 -15.72
CA GLY A 74 20.23 11.35 -15.83
C GLY A 74 19.81 10.51 -14.62
N ARG A 75 19.55 11.16 -13.47
CA ARG A 75 19.14 10.50 -12.25
C ARG A 75 17.63 10.53 -12.07
N ILE A 76 17.00 9.37 -12.25
CA ILE A 76 15.60 9.15 -11.91
C ILE A 76 15.45 9.17 -10.38
N LEU A 77 14.63 10.09 -9.88
CA LEU A 77 14.30 10.19 -8.45
C LEU A 77 13.10 9.32 -8.09
N TRP A 78 12.12 9.24 -8.99
CA TRP A 78 10.91 8.44 -8.82
C TRP A 78 10.37 8.03 -10.18
N ARG A 79 9.79 6.83 -10.27
CA ARG A 79 9.08 6.38 -11.48
C ARG A 79 7.94 5.42 -11.15
N THR A 80 6.89 5.43 -11.94
CA THR A 80 5.89 4.35 -11.91
C THR A 80 6.42 3.09 -12.59
N ILE A 81 5.72 1.98 -12.38
CA ILE A 81 5.96 0.73 -13.11
C ILE A 81 5.00 0.72 -14.32
N PRO A 82 5.49 0.58 -15.57
CA PRO A 82 4.62 0.52 -16.75
C PRO A 82 3.49 -0.51 -16.60
N GLY A 83 2.27 -0.13 -16.98
CA GLY A 83 1.08 -1.00 -16.92
C GLY A 83 0.56 -1.32 -15.52
N ARG A 84 1.20 -0.84 -14.44
CA ARG A 84 0.77 -1.07 -13.06
C ARG A 84 0.19 0.20 -12.45
N ALA A 85 -0.88 0.02 -11.68
CA ALA A 85 -1.41 1.09 -10.86
C ALA A 85 -0.32 1.57 -9.87
N PHE A 86 -0.17 2.88 -9.76
CA PHE A 86 0.76 3.52 -8.82
C PHE A 86 0.06 4.03 -7.56
N LEU A 87 -1.26 4.16 -7.59
CA LEU A 87 -2.09 4.37 -6.41
C LEU A 87 -3.11 3.26 -6.28
N SER A 88 -3.39 2.87 -5.03
CA SER A 88 -4.50 1.98 -4.69
C SER A 88 -5.10 2.43 -3.36
N ALA A 89 -6.33 2.02 -3.11
CA ALA A 89 -7.03 2.30 -1.87
C ALA A 89 -7.58 1.00 -1.27
N ALA A 90 -7.83 1.02 0.02
CA ALA A 90 -8.64 -0.02 0.64
C ALA A 90 -9.47 0.57 1.78
N ARG A 91 -10.59 -0.10 2.06
CA ARG A 91 -11.27 0.01 3.34
C ARG A 91 -10.84 -1.17 4.18
N GLY A 92 -10.22 -0.87 5.32
CA GLY A 92 -9.72 -1.87 6.24
C GLY A 92 -10.22 -1.66 7.66
N ARG A 93 -10.10 -2.72 8.46
CA ARG A 93 -10.30 -2.69 9.90
C ARG A 93 -9.02 -3.20 10.56
N GLU A 94 -8.37 -2.34 11.32
CA GLU A 94 -7.26 -2.74 12.18
C GLU A 94 -7.76 -3.34 13.49
N SER A 95 -7.06 -4.37 13.97
CA SER A 95 -7.09 -4.79 15.36
C SER A 95 -5.75 -4.46 15.98
N VAL A 96 -5.76 -3.75 17.11
CA VAL A 96 -4.56 -3.37 17.84
C VAL A 96 -4.66 -3.92 19.25
N HIS A 97 -3.77 -4.85 19.59
CA HIS A 97 -3.65 -5.39 20.94
C HIS A 97 -2.38 -4.87 21.59
N GLU A 98 -2.52 -4.24 22.75
CA GLU A 98 -1.39 -3.77 23.57
C GLU A 98 -1.16 -4.74 24.74
N ALA A 99 0.10 -5.06 25.00
CA ALA A 99 0.52 -5.77 26.18
C ALA A 99 1.91 -5.33 26.62
N ARG A 100 1.99 -4.60 27.74
CA ARG A 100 3.24 -4.18 28.38
C ARG A 100 4.15 -3.39 27.41
N GLY A 101 3.58 -2.40 26.72
CA GLY A 101 4.30 -1.54 25.78
C GLY A 101 4.59 -2.17 24.41
N SER A 102 4.23 -3.44 24.23
CA SER A 102 4.27 -4.13 22.93
C SER A 102 2.90 -4.04 22.25
N PHE A 103 2.88 -3.77 20.95
CA PHE A 103 1.66 -3.74 20.15
C PHE A 103 1.66 -4.82 19.08
N PHE A 104 0.51 -5.46 18.91
CA PHE A 104 0.24 -6.42 17.86
C PHE A 104 -0.84 -5.81 16.98
N VAL A 105 -0.48 -5.51 15.73
CA VAL A 105 -1.36 -4.85 14.77
C VAL A 105 -1.68 -5.83 13.65
N GLU A 106 -2.95 -6.14 13.51
CA GLU A 106 -3.51 -6.92 12.41
C GLU A 106 -4.38 -6.00 11.56
N ASP A 107 -4.39 -6.17 10.24
CA ASP A 107 -5.15 -5.33 9.31
C ASP A 107 -5.98 -6.19 8.36
N GLU A 108 -7.29 -6.21 8.57
CA GLU A 108 -8.26 -6.88 7.70
C GLU A 108 -8.67 -5.92 6.58
N ARG A 109 -8.52 -6.34 5.32
CA ARG A 109 -8.94 -5.54 4.15
C ARG A 109 -10.33 -5.99 3.72
N LEU A 110 -11.31 -5.13 3.93
CA LEU A 110 -12.72 -5.40 3.63
C LEU A 110 -13.06 -5.16 2.16
N GLU A 111 -12.39 -4.17 1.55
CA GLU A 111 -12.62 -3.76 0.16
C GLU A 111 -11.34 -3.14 -0.40
N ILE A 112 -10.97 -3.50 -1.62
CA ILE A 112 -9.73 -3.07 -2.28
C ILE A 112 -10.10 -2.40 -3.60
N CYS A 113 -9.46 -1.26 -3.87
CA CYS A 113 -9.52 -0.61 -5.17
C CYS A 113 -8.12 -0.44 -5.73
N ASP A 114 -7.73 -1.26 -6.70
CA ASP A 114 -6.34 -1.40 -7.11
C ASP A 114 -6.08 -1.34 -8.61
N ASP A 115 -7.11 -1.45 -9.46
CA ASP A 115 -7.03 -1.02 -10.86
C ASP A 115 -7.24 0.49 -10.95
N GLN A 116 -6.43 1.16 -11.78
CA GLN A 116 -6.34 2.61 -11.85
C GLN A 116 -6.62 3.10 -13.26
N THR A 117 -7.46 4.13 -13.42
CA THR A 117 -7.52 4.94 -14.64
C THR A 117 -6.72 6.21 -14.47
N LEU A 118 -6.23 6.77 -15.57
CA LEU A 118 -5.65 8.09 -15.61
C LEU A 118 -6.52 8.96 -16.50
N ASP A 119 -7.26 9.88 -15.89
CA ASP A 119 -8.28 10.66 -16.58
C ASP A 119 -7.74 12.01 -17.05
N SER A 120 -6.84 12.63 -16.27
CA SER A 120 -6.22 13.90 -16.65
C SER A 120 -4.86 14.13 -16.01
N ILE A 121 -3.99 14.80 -16.77
CA ILE A 121 -2.71 15.39 -16.31
C ILE A 121 -2.74 16.85 -16.72
N ARG A 122 -2.63 17.76 -15.76
CA ARG A 122 -2.75 19.20 -16.01
C ARG A 122 -1.83 19.99 -15.10
N ASN A 123 -1.29 21.08 -15.61
CA ASN A 123 -0.61 22.07 -14.78
C ASN A 123 -1.60 22.64 -13.74
N ALA A 124 -1.20 22.63 -12.49
CA ALA A 124 -1.85 23.32 -11.38
C ALA A 124 -1.03 24.55 -10.99
N SER A 125 -1.54 25.42 -10.11
CA SER A 125 -0.83 26.62 -9.70
C SER A 125 0.52 26.28 -9.05
N GLY A 126 1.62 26.38 -9.80
CA GLY A 126 2.97 26.06 -9.35
C GLY A 126 3.30 24.56 -9.29
N GLY A 127 2.56 23.72 -10.02
CA GLY A 127 2.73 22.26 -9.94
C GLY A 127 2.03 21.47 -11.03
N LEU A 128 1.96 20.15 -10.83
CA LEU A 128 1.29 19.20 -11.71
C LEU A 128 0.21 18.45 -10.93
N ARG A 129 -1.01 18.40 -11.46
CA ARG A 129 -2.09 17.58 -10.91
C ARG A 129 -2.41 16.43 -11.87
N ILE A 130 -2.40 15.21 -11.32
CA ILE A 130 -2.83 13.98 -12.01
C ILE A 130 -4.08 13.47 -11.31
N GLN A 131 -5.11 13.13 -12.07
CA GLN A 131 -6.39 12.66 -11.56
C GLN A 131 -6.88 11.45 -12.33
N GLY A 132 -7.67 10.61 -11.65
CA GLY A 132 -8.28 9.44 -12.24
C GLY A 132 -9.25 8.77 -11.28
N ARG A 133 -9.51 7.49 -11.53
CA ARG A 133 -10.35 6.65 -10.67
C ARG A 133 -9.64 5.35 -10.29
N LEU A 134 -10.04 4.78 -9.16
CA LEU A 134 -9.65 3.44 -8.71
C LEU A 134 -10.88 2.53 -8.75
N SER A 135 -10.83 1.45 -9.51
CA SER A 135 -11.90 0.46 -9.61
C SER A 135 -11.99 -0.36 -8.33
N CYS A 136 -13.20 -0.56 -7.81
CA CYS A 136 -13.46 -1.22 -6.52
C CYS A 136 -14.37 -2.44 -6.74
N PRO A 137 -13.84 -3.56 -7.25
CA PRO A 137 -14.67 -4.69 -7.64
C PRO A 137 -15.44 -5.27 -6.45
N GLY A 138 -16.72 -5.57 -6.67
CA GLY A 138 -17.57 -6.18 -5.66
C GLY A 138 -18.36 -5.17 -4.81
N ASN A 139 -18.29 -3.88 -5.14
CA ASN A 139 -19.14 -2.85 -4.55
C ASN A 139 -20.13 -2.30 -5.60
N PRO A 140 -21.44 -2.64 -5.53
CA PRO A 140 -22.41 -2.25 -6.55
C PRO A 140 -22.53 -0.74 -6.80
N VAL A 141 -22.30 0.09 -5.77
CA VAL A 141 -22.33 1.55 -5.89
C VAL A 141 -21.16 2.01 -6.75
N HIS A 142 -19.95 1.56 -6.43
CA HIS A 142 -18.75 1.93 -7.16
C HIS A 142 -18.64 1.25 -8.53
N ASP A 143 -19.17 0.05 -8.71
CA ASP A 143 -19.27 -0.59 -10.02
C ASP A 143 -20.13 0.24 -10.99
N THR A 144 -21.16 0.91 -10.47
CA THR A 144 -22.04 1.79 -11.26
C THR A 144 -21.40 3.16 -11.51
N GLU A 145 -20.66 3.70 -10.54
CA GLU A 145 -19.97 5.00 -10.64
C GLU A 145 -18.59 4.92 -11.32
N GLY A 146 -18.09 3.71 -11.62
CA GLY A 146 -16.77 3.49 -12.20
C GLY A 146 -15.60 3.64 -11.22
N GLY A 147 -15.81 3.35 -9.93
CA GLY A 147 -14.78 3.36 -8.88
C GLY A 147 -14.84 4.56 -7.95
N ILE A 148 -13.73 4.86 -7.26
CA ILE A 148 -13.54 6.09 -6.47
C ILE A 148 -12.58 7.05 -7.16
N GLY A 149 -12.80 8.36 -7.04
CA GLY A 149 -11.87 9.34 -7.60
C GLY A 149 -10.58 9.42 -6.78
N TYR A 150 -9.48 9.79 -7.43
CA TYR A 150 -8.25 10.18 -6.74
C TYR A 150 -7.61 11.41 -7.40
N ALA A 151 -6.69 12.03 -6.68
CA ALA A 151 -5.74 12.97 -7.25
C ALA A 151 -4.38 12.85 -6.58
N ILE A 152 -3.32 13.01 -7.37
CA ILE A 152 -1.96 13.25 -6.88
C ILE A 152 -1.45 14.58 -7.43
N GLU A 153 -0.91 15.41 -6.56
CA GLU A 153 -0.34 16.70 -6.90
C GLU A 153 1.13 16.75 -6.58
N PHE A 154 1.92 17.29 -7.50
CA PHE A 154 3.33 17.57 -7.33
C PHE A 154 3.57 19.08 -7.32
N SER A 155 4.33 19.57 -6.35
CA SER A 155 4.73 20.97 -6.24
C SER A 155 6.14 21.07 -5.67
N GLN A 156 6.85 22.16 -5.93
CA GLN A 156 8.07 22.48 -5.20
C GLN A 156 7.73 23.29 -3.95
N THR A 157 8.37 22.98 -2.82
CA THR A 157 8.28 23.80 -1.60
C THR A 157 9.23 25.01 -1.71
N PRO A 158 9.06 26.07 -0.91
CA PRO A 158 9.99 27.21 -0.92
C PRO A 158 11.45 26.83 -0.61
N GLU A 159 11.66 25.74 0.13
CA GLU A 159 12.99 25.21 0.46
C GLU A 159 13.63 24.41 -0.68
N GLY A 160 12.93 24.26 -1.81
CA GLY A 160 13.42 23.57 -2.99
C GLY A 160 13.10 22.08 -3.04
N HIS A 161 12.33 21.54 -2.09
CA HIS A 161 11.97 20.11 -2.08
C HIS A 161 10.79 19.81 -3.00
N LEU A 162 10.80 18.62 -3.61
CA LEU A 162 9.60 18.08 -4.25
C LEU A 162 8.62 17.59 -3.18
N ARG A 163 7.41 18.13 -3.21
CA ARG A 163 6.27 17.68 -2.42
C ARG A 163 5.29 16.95 -3.32
N PHE A 164 4.76 15.84 -2.82
CA PHE A 164 3.60 15.17 -3.38
C PHE A 164 2.47 15.12 -2.35
N GLN A 165 1.22 15.21 -2.82
CA GLN A 165 0.01 15.05 -2.01
C GLN A 165 -0.95 14.15 -2.77
N ALA A 166 -1.35 13.03 -2.15
CA ALA A 166 -2.31 12.10 -2.71
C ALA A 166 -3.60 12.11 -1.89
N GLU A 167 -4.74 12.18 -2.57
CA GLU A 167 -6.06 12.29 -1.97
C GLU A 167 -7.03 11.34 -2.65
N LEU A 168 -7.85 10.66 -1.85
CA LEU A 168 -9.01 9.93 -2.31
C LEU A 168 -10.22 10.87 -2.30
N ARG A 169 -11.04 10.79 -3.35
CA ARG A 169 -12.25 11.56 -3.56
C ARG A 169 -13.43 10.60 -3.67
N SER A 170 -13.90 10.13 -2.53
CA SER A 170 -15.12 9.32 -2.42
C SER A 170 -16.35 10.20 -2.20
N SER A 171 -17.53 9.68 -2.57
CA SER A 171 -18.83 10.36 -2.35
C SER A 171 -19.11 10.55 -0.84
N PRO A 172 -19.80 11.63 -0.42
CA PRO A 172 -20.16 11.91 0.98
C PRO A 172 -20.96 10.82 1.70
N GLU A 173 -21.56 9.85 0.99
CA GLU A 173 -22.21 8.68 1.60
C GLU A 173 -21.20 7.70 2.26
N SER A 174 -19.90 7.90 2.02
CA SER A 174 -18.82 7.22 2.73
C SER A 174 -18.48 7.97 4.04
N ASP A 175 -19.36 7.82 5.03
CA ASP A 175 -19.16 8.31 6.40
C ASP A 175 -17.76 7.97 6.95
N ALA A 176 -17.28 8.71 7.95
CA ALA A 176 -16.00 8.49 8.63
C ALA A 176 -15.79 7.06 9.20
N ALA A 177 -16.85 6.25 9.28
CA ALA A 177 -16.79 4.82 9.64
C ALA A 177 -16.72 3.85 8.44
N ASN A 178 -17.07 4.30 7.24
CA ASN A 178 -17.16 3.50 6.00
C ASN A 178 -16.31 4.06 4.84
N GLY A 179 -15.54 5.14 5.06
CA GLY A 179 -14.60 5.68 4.09
C GLY A 179 -13.40 4.76 3.84
N TYR A 180 -12.71 5.03 2.73
CA TYR A 180 -11.42 4.42 2.43
C TYR A 180 -10.35 5.00 3.36
N ASN A 181 -9.77 4.14 4.20
CA ASN A 181 -8.84 4.49 5.27
C ASN A 181 -7.44 3.89 5.08
N ARG A 182 -7.15 3.37 3.89
CA ARG A 182 -5.84 2.91 3.45
C ARG A 182 -5.54 3.48 2.08
N ILE A 183 -4.32 4.00 1.90
CA ILE A 183 -3.79 4.42 0.60
C ILE A 183 -2.43 3.75 0.39
N TYR A 184 -2.20 3.27 -0.82
CA TYR A 184 -0.96 2.61 -1.23
C TYR A 184 -0.33 3.43 -2.36
N LEU A 185 0.97 3.68 -2.24
CA LEU A 185 1.78 4.29 -3.28
C LEU A 185 2.81 3.27 -3.76
N ILE A 186 2.77 2.94 -5.04
CA ILE A 186 3.62 1.92 -5.66
C ILE A 186 4.50 2.61 -6.69
N TYR A 187 5.79 2.31 -6.65
CA TYR A 187 6.76 2.89 -7.56
C TYR A 187 7.87 1.90 -7.89
N GLY A 188 8.49 2.11 -9.04
CA GLY A 188 9.60 1.29 -9.51
C GLY A 188 10.87 1.59 -8.72
N SER A 189 11.55 0.54 -8.28
CA SER A 189 12.93 0.61 -7.78
C SER A 189 13.85 -0.21 -8.69
N ARG A 190 15.14 0.10 -8.70
CA ARG A 190 16.12 -0.76 -9.41
C ARG A 190 16.42 -2.00 -8.57
N GLU A 191 16.85 -3.07 -9.21
CA GLU A 191 17.22 -4.31 -8.51
C GLU A 191 18.40 -4.09 -7.56
N ASP A 192 19.39 -3.31 -7.99
CA ASP A 192 20.61 -2.94 -7.26
C ASP A 192 20.41 -1.77 -6.26
N GLN A 193 19.19 -1.26 -6.12
CA GLN A 193 18.89 -0.16 -5.21
C GLN A 193 18.73 -0.67 -3.78
N SER A 194 19.50 -0.12 -2.86
CA SER A 194 19.34 -0.34 -1.42
C SER A 194 18.47 0.73 -0.76
N PHE A 195 17.81 0.35 0.34
CA PHE A 195 16.98 1.24 1.15
C PHE A 195 17.47 1.25 2.59
N TYR A 196 17.79 2.43 3.12
CA TYR A 196 18.36 2.62 4.45
C TYR A 196 17.54 3.63 5.26
N GLY A 197 17.74 3.64 6.59
CA GLY A 197 17.10 4.60 7.49
C GLY A 197 15.85 4.02 8.15
N PHE A 198 14.72 4.71 8.01
CA PHE A 198 13.46 4.39 8.69
C PHE A 198 13.57 4.39 10.23
N GLY A 199 14.36 5.31 10.78
CA GLY A 199 14.66 5.40 12.21
C GLY A 199 15.85 4.55 12.63
N GLU A 200 15.82 4.03 13.85
CA GLU A 200 16.86 3.15 14.39
C GLU A 200 16.48 1.68 14.15
N GLN A 201 17.33 0.97 13.41
CA GLN A 201 17.09 -0.41 12.96
C GLN A 201 18.21 -1.32 13.48
N PHE A 202 17.84 -2.42 14.13
CA PHE A 202 18.80 -3.28 14.85
C PHE A 202 19.15 -4.59 14.13
N THR A 203 18.29 -5.05 13.22
CA THR A 203 18.45 -6.39 12.60
C THR A 203 19.06 -6.31 11.20
N TYR A 204 18.55 -5.40 10.36
CA TYR A 204 18.98 -5.27 8.97
C TYR A 204 19.41 -3.83 8.73
N PHE A 205 20.44 -3.65 7.91
CA PHE A 205 20.86 -2.33 7.46
C PHE A 205 20.16 -1.96 6.14
N ASP A 206 20.22 -2.84 5.15
CA ASP A 206 19.46 -2.70 3.89
C ASP A 206 18.06 -3.34 4.02
N MET A 207 17.03 -2.54 3.71
CA MET A 207 15.62 -2.92 3.76
C MET A 207 15.07 -3.39 2.41
N LYS A 208 15.88 -3.44 1.36
CA LYS A 208 15.45 -3.98 0.06
C LYS A 208 14.89 -5.39 0.22
N GLY A 209 13.70 -5.61 -0.35
CA GLY A 209 13.01 -6.91 -0.31
C GLY A 209 12.31 -7.22 1.00
N ARG A 210 12.24 -6.27 1.95
CA ARG A 210 11.59 -6.47 3.25
C ARG A 210 10.33 -5.63 3.39
N ARG A 211 9.36 -6.13 4.16
CA ARG A 211 8.21 -5.37 4.64
C ARG A 211 8.54 -4.79 6.01
N LEU A 212 8.54 -3.46 6.11
CA LEU A 212 8.88 -2.74 7.34
C LEU A 212 7.66 -1.95 7.85
N PRO A 213 6.96 -2.44 8.88
CA PRO A 213 5.97 -1.64 9.59
C PRO A 213 6.66 -0.47 10.32
N ILE A 214 6.13 0.74 10.17
CA ILE A 214 6.61 1.92 10.90
C ILE A 214 5.57 2.28 11.95
N PHE A 215 5.84 1.85 13.18
CA PHE A 215 4.99 2.10 14.35
C PHE A 215 5.88 2.20 15.59
N ILE A 216 5.68 3.22 16.41
CA ILE A 216 6.50 3.42 17.62
C ILE A 216 5.99 2.48 18.71
N MET A 217 6.88 1.64 19.23
CA MET A 217 6.60 0.70 20.33
C MET A 217 7.79 0.63 21.29
N GLU A 218 7.58 0.09 22.49
CA GLU A 218 8.70 -0.29 23.33
C GLU A 218 9.57 -1.33 22.61
N GLN A 219 10.88 -1.25 22.83
CA GLN A 219 11.83 -2.17 22.22
C GLN A 219 11.57 -3.57 22.81
N GLY A 220 10.91 -4.45 22.05
CA GLY A 220 10.57 -5.79 22.52
C GLY A 220 11.79 -6.53 23.09
N ILE A 221 11.63 -7.14 24.27
CA ILE A 221 12.66 -7.97 24.91
C ILE A 221 12.74 -9.29 24.14
N GLY A 222 13.95 -9.73 23.79
CA GLY A 222 14.18 -11.06 23.20
C GLY A 222 14.29 -11.08 21.68
N ARG A 223 13.45 -10.41 20.89
CA ARG A 223 13.57 -10.30 19.40
C ARG A 223 13.96 -11.60 18.65
N GLY A 224 13.57 -12.77 19.15
CA GLY A 224 13.95 -14.07 18.58
C GLY A 224 15.33 -14.62 19.01
N ALA A 225 16.00 -14.01 19.99
CA ALA A 225 17.17 -14.56 20.67
C ALA A 225 16.73 -15.42 21.88
N GLU A 226 16.78 -16.74 21.71
CA GLU A 226 16.83 -17.67 22.86
C GLU A 226 18.16 -17.46 23.61
N PRO A 227 18.19 -17.55 24.96
CA PRO A 227 17.24 -18.27 25.81
C PRO A 227 16.38 -17.36 26.74
N ILE A 228 16.18 -16.09 26.41
CA ILE A 228 15.55 -15.12 27.35
C ILE A 228 14.00 -15.23 27.41
N THR A 229 13.39 -16.26 26.79
CA THR A 229 11.92 -16.49 26.76
C THR A 229 11.43 -17.68 27.58
N THR A 230 12.08 -18.02 28.70
CA THR A 230 11.49 -18.90 29.72
C THR A 230 11.59 -18.27 31.10
N GLY A 231 10.56 -17.51 31.46
CA GLY A 231 10.31 -17.01 32.81
C GLY A 231 8.82 -16.99 33.09
#